data_AF-A0A1I0GYD3-F1
#
_entry.id   AF-A0A1I0GYD3-F1
#
_cell.length_a   1.000
_cell.length_b   1.000
_cell.length_c   1.000
_cell.angle_alpha   90.00
_cell.angle_beta   90.00
_cell.angle_gamma   90.00
#
_symmetry.space_group_name_H-M   'P 1'
#
loop_
_entity.id
_entity.type
_entity.pdbx_description
1 polymer ?
#
loop_
_entity_poly.entity_id
_entity_poly.type
_entity_poly.pdbx_seq_one_letter_code
_entity_poly.pdbx_strand_id
1 'polypeptide(L)'
;MTATTNVIAFRPRSENPSLRRPRTLIRAAREGQSAWRRDRDLARLLRSDSAPRPGLALARLRAEEEMLNAARLEKRDDYNMHRHVLLMIAILAEMRAAVAATPEVSAAPLGGILTAAKDLINVRGTAIPAHL
;
A
#
# COMPACT_ATOMS: atom_id res chain seq x y z
N MET A 1 -14.55 58.73 27.26
CA MET A 1 -13.89 57.54 27.85
C MET A 1 -14.18 56.36 26.93
N THR A 2 -13.31 56.13 25.94
CA THR A 2 -13.50 55.12 24.88
C THR A 2 -12.97 53.77 25.35
N ALA A 3 -13.86 52.81 25.59
CA ALA A 3 -13.48 51.44 25.90
C ALA A 3 -13.02 50.73 24.62
N THR A 4 -11.74 50.37 24.57
CA THR A 4 -11.13 49.60 23.48
C THR A 4 -11.51 48.12 23.65
N THR A 5 -12.55 47.67 22.95
CA THR A 5 -12.92 46.25 22.89
C THR A 5 -11.91 45.49 22.03
N ASN A 6 -10.92 44.87 22.67
CA ASN A 6 -9.99 43.97 22.01
C ASN A 6 -10.56 42.55 22.04
N VAL A 7 -11.45 42.25 21.09
CA VAL A 7 -11.90 40.86 20.88
C VAL A 7 -10.77 40.11 20.20
N ILE A 8 -10.15 39.18 20.92
CA ILE A 8 -9.29 38.17 20.33
C ILE A 8 -10.19 37.30 19.45
N ALA A 9 -10.34 37.69 18.17
CA ALA A 9 -10.96 36.84 17.19
C ALA A 9 -10.03 35.64 16.98
N PHE A 10 -10.40 34.48 17.52
CA PHE A 10 -9.78 33.22 17.14
C PHE A 10 -10.05 33.01 15.65
N ARG A 11 -9.10 33.41 14.81
CA ARG A 11 -9.12 33.11 13.37
C ARG A 11 -8.53 31.71 13.23
N PRO A 12 -9.34 30.66 13.01
CA PRO A 12 -8.78 29.34 12.76
C PRO A 12 -7.84 29.42 11.57
N ARG A 13 -6.66 28.80 11.70
CA ARG A 13 -5.64 28.75 10.65
C ARG A 13 -6.14 27.87 9.51
N SER A 14 -6.98 28.39 8.63
CA SER A 14 -7.49 27.67 7.47
C SER A 14 -6.69 28.02 6.23
N GLU A 15 -5.59 27.32 5.99
CA GLU A 15 -5.00 27.24 4.66
C GLU A 15 -3.98 26.09 4.60
N ASN A 16 -4.26 25.11 3.74
CA ASN A 16 -3.29 24.61 2.77
C ASN A 16 -3.94 23.54 1.85
N PRO A 17 -4.26 23.89 0.59
CA PRO A 17 -4.58 22.90 -0.43
C PRO A 17 -3.29 22.23 -0.94
N SER A 18 -3.09 20.98 -0.54
CA SER A 18 -2.39 19.94 -1.33
C SER A 18 -2.89 18.57 -0.88
N LEU A 19 -4.09 18.21 -1.32
CA LEU A 19 -4.77 16.98 -0.89
C LEU A 19 -4.26 15.75 -1.66
N ARG A 20 -3.03 15.33 -1.37
CA ARG A 20 -2.64 13.91 -1.39
C ARG A 20 -2.64 13.44 0.05
N ARG A 21 -3.62 12.61 0.43
CA ARG A 21 -3.91 12.06 1.78
C ARG A 21 -3.23 12.81 2.94
N PRO A 22 -3.97 13.59 3.76
CA PRO A 22 -3.40 14.40 4.85
C PRO A 22 -2.33 13.63 5.62
N ARG A 23 -1.10 14.15 5.67
CA ARG A 23 0.07 13.47 6.30
C ARG A 23 -0.24 12.99 7.72
N THR A 24 -1.17 13.65 8.40
CA THR A 24 -1.72 13.28 9.70
C THR A 24 -2.39 11.89 9.72
N LEU A 25 -3.18 11.52 8.70
CA LEU A 25 -3.82 10.21 8.63
C LEU A 25 -2.81 9.08 8.51
N ILE A 26 -1.78 9.28 7.67
CA ILE A 26 -0.70 8.30 7.51
C ILE A 26 0.10 8.17 8.82
N ARG A 27 0.37 9.29 9.51
CA ARG A 27 1.03 9.26 10.83
C ARG A 27 0.18 8.51 11.86
N ALA A 28 -1.11 8.85 11.99
CA ALA A 28 -2.02 8.17 12.91
C ALA A 28 -2.10 6.66 12.61
N ALA A 29 -2.15 6.30 11.33
CA ALA A 29 -2.14 4.91 10.92
C ALA A 29 -0.83 4.21 11.31
N ARG A 30 0.31 4.86 11.11
CA ARG A 30 1.62 4.29 11.50
C ARG A 30 1.69 3.97 12.98
N GLU A 31 1.26 4.90 13.85
CA GLU A 31 1.20 4.66 15.30
C GLU A 31 0.22 3.54 15.66
N GLY A 32 -0.95 3.51 15.00
CA GLY A 32 -1.98 2.50 15.21
C GLY A 32 -1.59 1.09 14.77
N GLN A 33 -0.53 0.91 13.99
CA GLN A 33 -0.04 -0.41 13.60
C GLN A 33 0.46 -1.24 14.78
N SER A 34 0.89 -0.59 15.88
CA SER A 34 1.37 -1.29 17.08
C SER A 34 0.27 -2.10 17.78
N ALA A 35 -0.97 -1.62 17.75
CA ALA A 35 -2.12 -2.26 18.37
C ALA A 35 -2.94 -3.13 17.40
N TRP A 36 -2.59 -3.12 16.11
CA TRP A 36 -3.37 -3.78 15.05
C TRP A 36 -3.17 -5.29 15.06
N ARG A 37 -4.27 -6.05 15.21
CA ARG A 37 -4.29 -7.51 15.12
C ARG A 37 -5.04 -7.93 13.86
N ARG A 38 -4.29 -8.35 12.84
CA ARG A 38 -4.82 -8.70 11.51
C ARG A 38 -6.07 -9.56 11.56
N ASP A 39 -6.02 -10.72 12.23
CA ASP A 39 -7.10 -11.70 12.14
C ASP A 39 -8.42 -11.20 12.71
N ARG A 40 -8.38 -10.50 13.84
CA ARG A 40 -9.56 -9.97 14.52
C ARG A 40 -10.03 -8.66 13.89
N ASP A 41 -9.10 -7.73 13.68
CA ASP A 41 -9.43 -6.35 13.33
C ASP A 41 -9.79 -6.23 11.84
N LEU A 42 -9.15 -7.01 10.96
CA LEU A 42 -9.50 -7.05 9.54
C LEU A 42 -10.88 -7.68 9.33
N ALA A 43 -11.17 -8.80 9.99
CA ALA A 43 -12.48 -9.46 9.94
C ALA A 43 -13.59 -8.52 10.41
N ARG A 44 -13.38 -7.84 11.55
CA ARG A 44 -14.34 -6.84 12.06
C ARG A 44 -14.51 -5.65 11.12
N LEU A 45 -13.42 -5.13 10.54
CA LEU A 45 -13.47 -3.97 9.64
C LEU A 45 -14.20 -4.28 8.34
N LEU A 46 -13.95 -5.46 7.75
CA LEU A 46 -14.58 -5.93 6.53
C LEU A 46 -15.96 -6.57 6.77
N ARG A 47 -16.37 -6.75 8.04
CA ARG A 47 -17.58 -7.49 8.43
C ARG A 47 -17.61 -8.89 7.81
N SER A 48 -16.49 -9.59 7.88
CA SER A 48 -16.33 -10.97 7.41
C SER A 48 -16.10 -11.92 8.58
N ASP A 49 -16.41 -13.20 8.40
CA ASP A 49 -16.25 -14.22 9.46
C ASP A 49 -14.79 -14.53 9.76
N SER A 50 -13.91 -14.38 8.75
CA SER A 50 -12.47 -14.59 8.89
C SER A 50 -11.68 -13.55 8.12
N ALA A 51 -10.40 -13.40 8.47
CA ALA A 51 -9.48 -12.56 7.72
C ALA A 51 -9.12 -13.25 6.40
N PRO A 52 -9.32 -12.58 5.25
CA PRO A 52 -8.96 -13.14 3.95
C PRO A 52 -7.45 -13.36 3.83
N ARG A 53 -7.04 -14.08 2.78
CA ARG A 53 -5.60 -14.27 2.47
C ARG A 53 -4.90 -12.91 2.29
N PRO A 54 -3.63 -12.77 2.71
CA PRO A 54 -2.87 -11.53 2.53
C PRO A 54 -2.95 -10.99 1.12
N GLY A 55 -3.18 -9.69 0.98
CA GLY A 55 -3.27 -9.01 -0.31
C GLY A 55 -4.64 -9.06 -0.98
N LEU A 56 -5.47 -10.09 -0.74
CA LEU A 56 -6.81 -10.18 -1.34
C LEU A 56 -7.75 -9.08 -0.85
N ALA A 57 -7.58 -8.63 0.40
CA ALA A 57 -8.35 -7.53 0.98
C ALA A 57 -8.01 -6.14 0.41
N LEU A 58 -6.85 -5.96 -0.22
CA LEU A 58 -6.33 -4.63 -0.56
C LEU A 58 -7.23 -3.87 -1.53
N ALA A 59 -7.78 -4.55 -2.54
CA ALA A 59 -8.67 -3.90 -3.51
C ALA A 59 -9.92 -3.34 -2.84
N ARG A 60 -10.56 -4.14 -1.97
CA ARG A 60 -11.74 -3.73 -1.22
C ARG A 60 -11.44 -2.60 -0.23
N LEU A 61 -10.34 -2.71 0.52
CA LEU A 61 -9.93 -1.67 1.47
C LEU A 61 -9.67 -0.32 0.78
N ARG A 62 -9.08 -0.33 -0.43
CA ARG A 62 -8.87 0.87 -1.23
C ARG A 62 -10.18 1.49 -1.69
N ALA A 63 -11.12 0.67 -2.16
CA ALA A 63 -12.44 1.17 -2.56
C ALA A 63 -13.18 1.83 -1.38
N GLU A 64 -13.18 1.20 -0.20
CA GLU A 64 -13.78 1.78 1.01
C GLU A 64 -13.09 3.09 1.45
N GLU A 65 -11.76 3.18 1.29
CA GLU A 65 -11.05 4.42 1.61
C GLU A 65 -11.34 5.54 0.62
N GLU A 66 -11.43 5.23 -0.67
CA GLU A 66 -11.79 6.21 -1.69
C GLU A 66 -13.16 6.82 -1.41
N MET A 67 -14.14 6.00 -1.02
CA MET A 67 -15.46 6.47 -0.58
C MET A 67 -15.38 7.39 0.64
N LEU A 68 -14.60 7.04 1.68
CA LEU A 68 -14.45 7.89 2.86
C LEU A 68 -13.67 9.18 2.57
N ASN A 69 -12.71 9.13 1.65
CA ASN A 69 -11.98 10.31 1.22
C ASN A 69 -12.90 11.25 0.42
N ALA A 70 -13.78 10.73 -0.44
CA ALA A 70 -14.82 11.53 -1.09
C ALA A 70 -15.73 12.21 -0.05
N ALA A 71 -16.25 11.45 0.92
CA ALA A 71 -17.07 12.01 2.00
C ALA A 71 -16.35 13.11 2.81
N ARG A 72 -15.05 12.95 3.06
CA ARG A 72 -14.21 13.98 3.71
C ARG A 72 -14.10 15.26 2.88
N LEU A 73 -13.91 15.12 1.56
CA LEU A 73 -13.76 16.25 0.64
C LEU A 73 -15.07 17.02 0.47
N GLU A 74 -16.18 16.29 0.38
CA GLU A 74 -17.54 16.82 0.29
C GLU A 74 -18.07 17.35 1.63
N LYS A 75 -17.32 17.13 2.73
CA LYS A 75 -17.72 17.48 4.11
C LYS A 75 -19.09 16.90 4.49
N ARG A 76 -19.34 15.66 4.05
CA ARG A 76 -20.57 14.95 4.40
C ARG A 76 -20.65 14.72 5.91
N ASP A 77 -21.86 14.74 6.41
CA ASP A 77 -22.20 14.48 7.82
C ASP A 77 -21.93 13.02 8.24
N ASP A 78 -21.96 12.10 7.29
CA ASP A 78 -21.61 10.68 7.48
C ASP A 78 -20.10 10.40 7.49
N TYR A 79 -19.25 11.43 7.34
CA TYR A 79 -17.80 11.26 7.37
C TYR A 79 -17.30 10.78 8.74
N ASN A 80 -16.77 9.56 8.78
CA ASN A 80 -16.20 8.97 9.98
C ASN A 80 -14.66 8.94 9.95
N MET A 81 -14.05 9.91 10.65
CA MET A 81 -12.59 10.02 10.79
C MET A 81 -11.96 8.78 11.42
N HIS A 82 -12.58 8.21 12.45
CA HIS A 82 -12.05 7.02 13.14
C HIS A 82 -11.98 5.82 12.18
N ARG A 83 -13.04 5.60 11.40
CA ARG A 83 -13.06 4.56 10.36
C ARG A 83 -11.99 4.79 9.29
N HIS A 84 -11.76 6.05 8.90
CA HIS A 84 -10.72 6.38 7.92
C HIS A 84 -9.31 6.00 8.44
N VAL A 85 -9.01 6.32 9.70
CA VAL A 85 -7.74 5.89 10.31
C VAL A 85 -7.63 4.36 10.35
N LEU A 86 -8.70 3.65 10.71
CA LEU A 86 -8.70 2.17 10.70
C LEU A 86 -8.45 1.58 9.31
N LEU A 87 -9.05 2.13 8.25
CA LEU A 87 -8.76 1.69 6.87
C LEU A 87 -7.32 1.96 6.48
N MET A 88 -6.74 3.08 6.90
CA MET A 88 -5.33 3.38 6.66
C MET A 88 -4.41 2.40 7.39
N ILE A 89 -4.70 2.05 8.65
CA ILE A 89 -3.96 1.01 9.38
C ILE A 89 -4.06 -0.33 8.64
N ALA A 90 -5.27 -0.72 8.26
CA ALA A 90 -5.53 -1.98 7.57
C ALA A 90 -4.80 -2.08 6.23
N ILE A 91 -4.81 -1.02 5.42
CA ILE A 91 -4.10 -0.98 4.12
C ILE A 91 -2.60 -1.14 4.32
N LEU A 92 -1.98 -0.40 5.26
CA LEU A 92 -0.54 -0.52 5.51
C LEU A 92 -0.18 -1.90 6.08
N ALA A 93 -1.01 -2.45 6.96
CA ALA A 93 -0.83 -3.80 7.48
C ALA A 93 -0.94 -4.86 6.37
N GLU A 94 -1.96 -4.79 5.52
CA GLU A 94 -2.17 -5.75 4.42
C GLU A 94 -1.09 -5.64 3.34
N MET A 95 -0.59 -4.43 3.05
CA MET A 95 0.55 -4.26 2.13
C MET A 95 1.79 -4.98 2.66
N ARG A 96 2.08 -4.86 3.95
CA ARG A 96 3.21 -5.57 4.58
C ARG A 96 3.00 -7.08 4.61
N ALA A 97 1.78 -7.52 4.93
CA ALA A 97 1.42 -8.93 4.92
C ALA A 97 1.53 -9.54 3.51
N ALA A 98 1.13 -8.81 2.47
CA ALA A 98 1.26 -9.25 1.08
C ALA A 98 2.72 -9.42 0.66
N VAL A 99 3.60 -8.46 1.03
CA VAL A 99 5.04 -8.58 0.77
C VAL A 99 5.63 -9.78 1.50
N ALA A 100 5.32 -9.97 2.78
CA ALA A 100 5.84 -11.10 3.56
C ALA A 100 5.30 -12.47 3.09
N ALA A 101 4.07 -12.51 2.56
CA ALA A 101 3.46 -13.72 2.01
C ALA A 101 3.94 -14.06 0.60
N THR A 102 4.60 -13.13 -0.09
CA THR A 102 5.28 -13.42 -1.34
C THR A 102 6.59 -14.12 -0.94
N PRO A 103 6.74 -15.45 -1.17
CA PRO A 103 8.05 -16.05 -1.01
C PRO A 103 8.97 -15.29 -1.95
N GLU A 104 10.14 -14.85 -1.48
CA GLU A 104 11.17 -14.33 -2.38
C GLU A 104 11.25 -15.31 -3.53
N VAL A 105 10.96 -14.84 -4.75
CA VAL A 105 11.38 -15.54 -5.94
C VAL A 105 12.88 -15.60 -5.77
N SER A 106 13.37 -16.75 -5.30
CA SER A 106 14.78 -17.07 -5.16
C SER A 106 15.49 -16.41 -6.31
N ALA A 107 16.46 -15.56 -5.99
CA ALA A 107 17.37 -14.93 -6.92
C ALA A 107 18.03 -16.00 -7.80
N ALA A 108 17.29 -16.51 -8.79
CA ALA A 108 17.83 -17.21 -9.93
C ALA A 108 18.54 -16.11 -10.71
N PRO A 109 19.88 -16.17 -10.87
CA PRO A 109 20.57 -15.15 -11.61
C PRO A 109 19.97 -15.16 -13.02
N LEU A 110 19.59 -13.97 -13.49
CA LEU A 110 19.27 -13.68 -14.90
C LEU A 110 20.52 -13.85 -15.80
N GLY A 111 21.28 -14.93 -15.60
CA GLY A 111 22.50 -15.28 -16.32
C GLY A 111 22.48 -16.70 -16.91
N GLY A 112 21.50 -17.55 -16.59
CA GLY A 112 21.45 -18.93 -17.07
C GLY A 112 20.97 -19.11 -18.53
N ILE A 113 20.30 -18.12 -19.10
CA ILE A 113 19.73 -18.23 -20.46
C ILE A 113 20.78 -17.97 -21.55
N LEU A 114 21.93 -17.35 -21.22
CA LEU A 114 22.97 -17.04 -22.21
C LEU A 114 24.08 -18.11 -22.34
N THR A 115 24.18 -19.07 -21.42
CA THR A 115 25.26 -20.08 -21.46
C THR A 115 24.96 -21.24 -22.40
N ALA A 116 23.68 -21.60 -22.61
CA ALA A 116 23.29 -22.72 -23.47
C ALA A 116 23.49 -22.46 -24.98
N ALA A 117 23.71 -21.21 -25.39
CA ALA A 117 23.90 -20.85 -26.81
C ALA A 117 25.34 -21.03 -27.31
N LYS A 118 26.32 -21.23 -26.41
CA LYS A 118 27.73 -21.35 -26.81
C LYS A 118 28.10 -22.74 -27.32
N ASP A 119 27.36 -23.77 -26.93
CA ASP A 119 27.64 -25.17 -27.28
C ASP A 119 27.11 -25.59 -28.66
N LEU A 120 26.26 -24.77 -29.29
CA LEU A 120 25.70 -25.06 -30.62
C LEU A 120 26.57 -24.56 -31.78
N ILE A 121 27.63 -23.78 -31.51
CA ILE A 121 28.48 -23.18 -32.55
C ILE A 121 29.68 -24.07 -32.93
N ASN A 122 30.03 -25.10 -32.14
CA ASN A 122 31.25 -25.88 -32.37
C ASN A 122 31.08 -27.21 -33.14
N VAL A 123 30.06 -27.35 -34.00
CA VAL A 123 29.93 -28.52 -34.86
C VAL A 123 29.72 -28.09 -36.31
N ARG A 124 30.82 -27.72 -36.99
CA ARG A 124 30.98 -27.81 -38.45
C ARG A 124 32.44 -27.58 -38.85
N GLY A 125 33.24 -28.60 -38.60
CA GLY A 125 34.58 -28.76 -39.16
C GLY A 125 34.75 -30.20 -39.64
N THR A 126 33.97 -30.61 -40.63
CA THR A 126 34.20 -31.89 -41.33
C THR A 126 35.46 -31.72 -42.19
N ALA A 127 36.61 -32.14 -41.66
CA ALA A 127 37.80 -32.40 -42.47
C ALA A 127 37.54 -33.68 -43.29
N ILE A 128 37.63 -33.54 -44.61
CA ILE A 128 37.61 -34.66 -45.57
C ILE A 128 38.97 -35.36 -45.46
N PRO A 129 39.05 -36.68 -45.19
CA PRO A 129 40.33 -37.38 -45.21
C PRO A 129 40.74 -37.65 -46.66
N ALA A 130 41.87 -37.09 -47.06
CA ALA A 130 42.59 -37.53 -48.25
C ALA A 130 43.35 -38.82 -47.90
N HIS A 131 42.98 -39.92 -48.54
CA HIS A 131 43.82 -41.13 -48.59
C HIS A 131 43.96 -41.60 -50.03
N LEU A 132 45.24 -41.67 -50.43
CA LEU A 132 45.87 -42.33 -51.59
C LEU A 132 45.75 -41.64 -52.95
#